data_AF-A0A7L1S6F5-F1
#
_entry.id   AF-A0A7L1S6F5-F1
#
_cell.length_a   1.000
_cell.length_b   1.000
_cell.length_c   1.000
_cell.angle_alpha   90.00
_cell.angle_beta   90.00
_cell.angle_gamma   90.00
#
_symmetry.space_group_name_H-M   'P 1'
#
loop_
_entity.id
_entity.type
_entity.pdbx_description
1 polymer ?
#
loop_
_entity_poly.entity_id
_entity_poly.type
_entity_poly.pdbx_seq_one_letter_code
_entity_poly.pdbx_strand_id
1 'polypeptide(L)'
;QVASELSKVQGVAKVLVAQHDVYKGFLAEELTPLIVETHKKFNYTHICAGASAFGKNLIPRVAGKLDVAPVSDIIEIKSPDTFVRTIYAGNIICTVQCDEAVKVFTVRGTSFEAAPVSGGSASVEKLTPPPPVGISEWIEQKLTKSDRPELTSAKVVVSGGRGLKSGENFKLLYDLADQLHAAVGASRAAVDAGFVPNDMQVGQTGKIVAP
;
A
#
# COMPACT_ATOMS: atom_id res chain seq x y z
N GLN A 1 8.23 19.05 -3.88
CA GLN A 1 8.09 18.33 -5.15
C GLN A 1 6.84 17.44 -5.14
N VAL A 2 6.76 16.43 -4.27
CA VAL A 2 5.60 15.50 -4.18
C VAL A 2 4.23 16.18 -4.09
N ALA A 3 4.05 17.19 -3.23
CA ALA A 3 2.77 17.89 -3.12
C ALA A 3 2.32 18.57 -4.43
N SER A 4 3.27 19.03 -5.25
CA SER A 4 2.98 19.64 -6.55
C SER A 4 2.66 18.60 -7.63
N GLU A 5 3.22 17.40 -7.52
CA GLU A 5 2.86 16.29 -8.40
C GLU A 5 1.45 15.80 -8.06
N LEU A 6 1.15 15.61 -6.78
CA LEU A 6 -0.19 15.24 -6.31
C LEU A 6 -1.25 16.27 -6.67
N SER A 7 -0.93 17.57 -6.69
CA SER A 7 -1.91 18.59 -7.06
C SER A 7 -2.35 18.52 -8.53
N LYS A 8 -1.58 17.83 -9.38
CA LYS A 8 -1.88 17.64 -10.81
C LYS A 8 -2.66 16.36 -11.09
N VAL A 9 -2.83 15.49 -10.10
CA VAL A 9 -3.57 14.23 -10.25
C VAL A 9 -5.05 14.53 -10.42
N GLN A 10 -5.66 13.95 -11.45
CA GLN A 10 -7.08 14.12 -11.71
C GLN A 10 -7.93 13.57 -10.56
N GLY A 11 -8.97 14.32 -10.15
CA GLY A 11 -9.86 13.95 -9.05
C GLY A 11 -9.40 14.41 -7.66
N VAL A 12 -8.16 14.88 -7.51
CA VAL A 12 -7.68 15.48 -6.25
C VAL A 12 -8.14 16.93 -6.18
N ALA A 13 -8.91 17.28 -5.15
CA ALA A 13 -9.39 18.66 -4.93
C ALA A 13 -8.48 19.47 -3.98
N LYS A 14 -7.89 18.79 -2.99
CA LYS A 14 -7.01 19.39 -1.98
C LYS A 14 -5.89 18.42 -1.59
N VAL A 15 -4.67 18.95 -1.45
CA VAL A 15 -3.49 18.27 -0.93
C VAL A 15 -3.12 18.90 0.39
N LEU A 16 -3.09 18.10 1.45
CA LEU A 16 -2.70 18.53 2.79
C LEU A 16 -1.24 18.14 3.05
N VAL A 17 -0.42 19.11 3.43
CA VAL A 17 1.02 18.93 3.64
C VAL A 17 1.36 19.12 5.11
N ALA A 18 1.66 18.01 5.80
CA ALA A 18 2.26 18.01 7.11
C ALA A 18 3.74 17.64 6.96
N GLN A 19 4.65 18.58 7.23
CA GLN A 19 6.09 18.35 7.12
C GLN A 19 6.75 18.60 8.46
N HIS A 20 7.39 17.57 9.01
CA HIS A 20 8.08 17.61 10.29
C HIS A 20 8.99 16.39 10.43
N ASP A 21 10.09 16.51 11.17
CA ASP A 21 11.07 15.43 11.35
C ASP A 21 10.50 14.20 12.08
N VAL A 22 9.47 14.42 12.89
CA VAL A 22 8.74 13.34 13.60
C VAL A 22 8.14 12.30 12.66
N TYR A 23 7.88 12.64 11.39
CA TYR A 23 7.32 11.72 10.42
C TYR A 23 8.37 10.84 9.72
N LYS A 24 9.65 10.93 10.12
CA LYS A 24 10.71 10.04 9.66
C LYS A 24 10.34 8.59 9.95
N GLY A 25 10.45 7.73 8.95
CA GLY A 25 10.17 6.30 9.09
C GLY A 25 8.68 5.93 9.08
N PHE A 26 7.77 6.89 8.90
CA PHE A 26 6.33 6.65 8.75
C PHE A 26 5.69 5.86 9.91
N LEU A 27 6.10 6.17 11.14
CA LEU A 27 5.61 5.50 12.36
C LEU A 27 4.10 5.76 12.55
N ALA A 28 3.32 4.71 12.77
CA ALA A 28 1.88 4.80 12.89
C ALA A 28 1.45 5.61 14.13
N GLU A 29 2.25 5.55 15.19
CA GLU A 29 2.12 6.30 16.43
C GLU A 29 2.12 7.81 16.18
N GLU A 30 2.96 8.29 15.26
CA GLU A 30 3.12 9.70 14.94
C GLU A 30 2.12 10.17 13.87
N LEU A 31 1.80 9.31 12.90
CA LEU A 31 0.87 9.65 11.82
C LEU A 31 -0.60 9.59 12.25
N THR A 32 -0.96 8.71 13.18
CA THR A 32 -2.36 8.55 13.61
C THR A 32 -2.94 9.82 14.23
N PRO A 33 -2.27 10.50 15.19
CA PRO A 33 -2.75 11.77 15.74
C PRO A 33 -2.97 12.83 14.66
N LEU A 34 -2.04 12.94 13.70
CA LEU A 34 -2.19 13.86 12.57
C LEU A 34 -3.48 13.58 11.78
N ILE A 35 -3.75 12.32 11.44
CA ILE A 35 -4.93 11.93 10.66
C ILE A 35 -6.21 12.18 11.44
N VAL A 36 -6.24 11.85 12.74
CA VAL A 36 -7.40 12.05 13.60
C VAL A 36 -7.71 13.55 13.77
N GLU A 37 -6.71 14.39 14.03
CA GLU A 37 -6.90 15.84 14.11
C GLU A 37 -7.35 16.44 12.76
N THR A 38 -6.80 15.93 11.66
CA THR A 38 -7.23 16.34 10.32
C THR A 38 -8.69 15.95 10.08
N HIS A 39 -9.10 14.75 10.48
CA HIS A 39 -10.49 14.32 10.40
C HIS A 39 -11.41 15.21 11.26
N LYS A 40 -11.04 15.55 12.50
CA LYS A 40 -11.83 16.48 13.35
C LYS A 40 -12.01 17.86 12.70
N LYS A 41 -10.98 18.37 11.99
CA LYS A 41 -11.04 19.66 11.30
C LYS A 41 -11.95 19.65 10.07
N PHE A 42 -11.97 18.56 9.31
CA PHE A 42 -12.63 18.51 8.00
C PHE A 42 -13.84 17.58 7.90
N ASN A 43 -14.10 16.75 8.92
CA ASN A 43 -15.22 15.80 9.01
C ASN A 43 -15.37 14.88 7.78
N TYR A 44 -14.26 14.22 7.39
CA TYR A 44 -14.29 13.28 6.26
C TYR A 44 -15.22 12.10 6.51
N THR A 45 -16.03 11.73 5.52
CA THR A 45 -16.89 10.53 5.58
C THR A 45 -16.14 9.24 5.24
N HIS A 46 -15.01 9.34 4.52
CA HIS A 46 -14.20 8.21 4.07
C HIS A 46 -12.71 8.50 4.28
N ILE A 47 -11.97 7.52 4.80
CA ILE A 47 -10.52 7.58 4.96
C ILE A 47 -9.95 6.29 4.41
N CYS A 48 -9.05 6.39 3.44
CA CYS A 48 -8.48 5.21 2.79
C CYS A 48 -6.99 5.33 2.51
N ALA A 49 -6.33 4.17 2.38
CA ALA A 49 -4.99 4.04 1.84
C ALA A 49 -4.88 2.79 0.97
N GLY A 50 -3.83 2.69 0.15
CA GLY A 50 -3.51 1.44 -0.53
C GLY A 50 -3.20 0.33 0.47
N ALA A 51 -3.59 -0.91 0.17
CA ALA A 51 -3.39 -2.11 0.99
C ALA A 51 -1.93 -2.63 0.98
N SER A 52 -0.97 -1.71 1.05
CA SER A 52 0.47 -1.95 1.16
C SER A 52 0.87 -2.23 2.63
N ALA A 53 2.15 -2.53 2.87
CA ALA A 53 2.68 -2.66 4.23
C ALA A 53 2.41 -1.39 5.08
N PHE A 54 2.58 -0.22 4.49
CA PHE A 54 2.28 1.06 5.12
C PHE A 54 0.78 1.20 5.46
N GLY A 55 -0.12 1.02 4.48
CA GLY A 55 -1.54 1.19 4.71
C GLY A 55 -2.13 0.16 5.68
N LYS A 56 -1.70 -1.10 5.59
CA LYS A 56 -2.12 -2.17 6.50
C LYS A 56 -1.61 -1.97 7.93
N ASN A 57 -0.50 -1.25 8.13
CA ASN A 57 -0.01 -0.88 9.45
C ASN A 57 -0.75 0.34 10.02
N LEU A 58 -1.03 1.36 9.20
CA LEU A 58 -1.59 2.63 9.65
C LEU A 58 -3.11 2.63 9.80
N ILE A 59 -3.84 2.13 8.81
CA ILE A 59 -5.29 2.31 8.71
C ILE A 59 -6.07 1.65 9.87
N PRO A 60 -5.75 0.41 10.30
CA PRO A 60 -6.43 -0.17 11.47
C PRO A 60 -6.21 0.62 12.76
N ARG A 61 -5.04 1.26 12.92
CA ARG A 61 -4.75 2.12 14.07
C ARG A 61 -5.59 3.40 14.06
N VAL A 62 -5.75 4.02 12.89
CA VAL A 62 -6.64 5.18 12.70
C VAL A 62 -8.09 4.78 13.01
N ALA A 63 -8.56 3.66 12.48
CA ALA A 63 -9.92 3.15 12.72
C ALA A 63 -10.18 2.94 14.22
N GLY A 64 -9.24 2.31 14.95
CA GLY A 64 -9.35 2.13 16.39
C GLY A 64 -9.34 3.43 17.20
N LYS A 65 -8.77 4.52 16.69
CA LYS A 65 -8.86 5.85 17.33
C LYS A 65 -10.15 6.59 17.02
N LEU A 66 -10.82 6.24 15.92
CA LEU A 66 -12.12 6.77 15.53
C LEU A 66 -13.29 5.90 16.04
N ASP A 67 -12.99 4.78 16.70
CA ASP A 67 -13.97 3.80 17.21
C ASP A 67 -14.89 3.25 16.11
N VAL A 68 -14.30 2.85 14.98
CA VAL A 68 -15.00 2.25 13.83
C VAL A 68 -14.32 0.97 13.36
N ALA A 69 -15.08 0.03 12.80
CA ALA A 69 -14.56 -1.18 12.18
C ALA A 69 -14.04 -0.91 10.75
N PRO A 70 -12.74 -1.13 10.45
CA PRO A 70 -12.21 -0.90 9.11
C PRO A 70 -12.49 -2.05 8.13
N VAL A 71 -12.63 -1.74 6.85
CA VAL A 71 -12.74 -2.75 5.77
C VAL A 71 -11.39 -2.94 5.07
N SER A 72 -10.86 -4.15 5.09
CA SER A 72 -9.51 -4.43 4.58
C SER A 72 -9.48 -4.96 3.14
N ASP A 73 -8.54 -4.44 2.35
CA ASP A 73 -8.12 -4.95 1.04
C ASP A 73 -9.30 -5.13 0.07
N ILE A 74 -10.06 -4.05 -0.10
CA ILE A 74 -11.24 -4.02 -0.98
C ILE A 74 -10.80 -4.13 -2.45
N ILE A 75 -11.61 -4.84 -3.23
CA ILE A 75 -11.42 -5.07 -4.67
C ILE A 75 -12.49 -4.40 -5.53
N GLU A 76 -13.57 -3.90 -4.91
CA GLU A 76 -14.68 -3.24 -5.59
C GLU A 76 -15.40 -2.31 -4.62
N ILE A 77 -15.94 -1.21 -5.14
CA ILE A 77 -16.85 -0.30 -4.44
C ILE A 77 -18.19 -0.36 -5.16
N LYS A 78 -19.23 -0.88 -4.51
CA LYS A 78 -20.59 -0.99 -5.08
C LYS A 78 -21.43 0.26 -4.80
N SER A 79 -21.26 0.82 -3.62
CA SER A 79 -21.87 2.07 -3.16
C SER A 79 -20.92 2.73 -2.14
N PRO A 80 -21.18 3.97 -1.71
CA PRO A 80 -20.33 4.63 -0.71
C PRO A 80 -20.14 3.83 0.60
N ASP A 81 -21.09 2.99 0.96
CA ASP A 81 -21.08 2.16 2.18
C ASP A 81 -20.93 0.66 1.92
N THR A 82 -20.86 0.20 0.66
CA THR A 82 -20.79 -1.23 0.32
C THR A 82 -19.55 -1.55 -0.49
N PHE A 83 -18.72 -2.42 0.07
CA PHE A 83 -17.42 -2.81 -0.48
C PHE A 83 -17.38 -4.31 -0.75
N VAL A 84 -16.58 -4.73 -1.73
CA VAL A 84 -16.30 -6.15 -1.96
C VAL A 84 -14.84 -6.41 -1.61
N ARG A 85 -14.59 -7.51 -0.90
CA ARG A 85 -13.24 -7.98 -0.57
C ARG A 85 -13.15 -9.49 -0.72
N THR A 86 -11.93 -10.00 -0.71
CA THR A 86 -11.68 -11.44 -0.69
C THR A 86 -11.32 -11.93 0.70
N ILE A 87 -11.76 -13.15 1.03
CA ILE A 87 -11.37 -13.89 2.24
C ILE A 87 -10.97 -15.32 1.85
N TYR A 88 -10.42 -16.08 2.80
CA TYR A 88 -9.92 -17.45 2.57
C TYR A 88 -8.98 -17.56 1.37
N ALA A 89 -7.93 -16.72 1.36
CA ALA A 89 -6.90 -16.67 0.30
C ALA A 89 -7.47 -16.44 -1.12
N GLY A 90 -8.56 -15.68 -1.24
CA GLY A 90 -9.16 -15.38 -2.55
C GLY A 90 -10.33 -16.28 -2.92
N ASN A 91 -10.56 -17.38 -2.19
CA ASN A 91 -11.57 -18.37 -2.57
C ASN A 91 -13.02 -17.92 -2.34
N ILE A 92 -13.22 -16.91 -1.49
CA ILE A 92 -14.56 -16.37 -1.21
C ILE A 92 -14.56 -14.86 -1.43
N ILE A 93 -15.55 -14.41 -2.21
CA ILE A 93 -15.86 -13.01 -2.42
C ILE A 93 -16.91 -12.60 -1.39
N CYS A 94 -16.56 -11.64 -0.54
CA CYS A 94 -17.39 -11.13 0.55
C CYS A 94 -17.81 -9.69 0.23
N THR A 95 -19.12 -9.46 0.09
CA THR A 95 -19.69 -8.11 0.04
C THR A 95 -19.99 -7.67 1.47
N VAL A 96 -19.50 -6.49 1.86
CA VAL A 96 -19.62 -5.93 3.21
C VAL A 96 -20.29 -4.57 3.12
N GLN A 97 -21.41 -4.39 3.81
CA GLN A 97 -22.00 -3.08 4.07
C GLN A 97 -21.43 -2.53 5.38
N CYS A 98 -21.05 -1.25 5.38
CA CYS A 98 -20.39 -0.56 6.49
C CYS A 98 -21.28 0.57 6.99
N ASP A 99 -21.90 0.37 8.14
CA ASP A 99 -22.80 1.36 8.75
C ASP A 99 -22.07 2.34 9.69
N GLU A 100 -20.74 2.27 9.74
CA GLU A 100 -19.90 3.14 10.56
C GLU A 100 -20.03 4.62 10.17
N ALA A 101 -19.93 5.53 11.14
CA ALA A 101 -20.01 6.97 10.87
C ALA A 101 -18.93 7.46 9.88
N VAL A 102 -17.75 6.82 9.92
CA VAL A 102 -16.63 7.08 9.01
C VAL A 102 -16.18 5.77 8.38
N LYS A 103 -16.18 5.71 7.05
CA LYS A 103 -15.75 4.53 6.29
C LYS A 103 -14.23 4.52 6.22
N VAL A 104 -13.61 3.68 7.05
CA VAL A 104 -12.15 3.51 7.07
C VAL A 104 -11.78 2.23 6.35
N PHE A 105 -10.97 2.29 5.30
CA PHE A 105 -10.68 1.09 4.49
C PHE A 105 -9.33 1.10 3.80
N THR A 106 -8.86 -0.08 3.38
CA THR A 106 -7.68 -0.21 2.52
C THR A 106 -8.06 -0.78 1.16
N VAL A 107 -7.43 -0.27 0.10
CA VAL A 107 -7.76 -0.58 -1.30
C VAL A 107 -6.69 -1.47 -1.92
N ARG A 108 -7.10 -2.57 -2.56
CA ARG A 108 -6.20 -3.40 -3.35
C ARG A 108 -5.76 -2.65 -4.61
N GLY A 109 -4.48 -2.34 -4.72
CA GLY A 109 -3.95 -1.55 -5.83
C GLY A 109 -4.24 -2.15 -7.22
N THR A 110 -4.16 -3.48 -7.36
CA THR A 110 -4.40 -4.17 -8.63
C THR A 110 -5.87 -4.21 -9.06
N SER A 111 -6.80 -3.76 -8.23
CA SER A 111 -8.24 -3.80 -8.52
C SER A 111 -8.79 -2.48 -9.07
N PHE A 112 -7.97 -1.42 -9.12
CA PHE A 112 -8.37 -0.10 -9.59
C PHE A 112 -7.32 0.47 -10.52
N GLU A 113 -7.78 1.13 -11.59
CA GLU A 113 -6.90 1.83 -12.52
C GLU A 113 -6.21 3.01 -11.85
N ALA A 114 -4.96 3.27 -12.25
CA ALA A 114 -4.23 4.43 -11.77
C ALA A 114 -4.88 5.73 -12.27
N ALA A 115 -5.05 6.71 -11.38
CA ALA A 115 -5.56 8.02 -11.76
C ALA A 115 -4.55 8.76 -12.69
N PRO A 116 -5.03 9.51 -13.70
CA PRO A 116 -4.14 10.32 -14.53
C PRO A 116 -3.35 11.34 -13.69
N VAL A 117 -2.03 11.38 -13.91
CA VAL A 117 -1.09 12.25 -13.16
C VAL A 117 -1.07 13.70 -13.66
N SER A 118 -1.99 14.05 -14.56
CA SER A 118 -2.14 15.37 -15.17
C SER A 118 -3.61 15.71 -15.34
N GLY A 119 -3.94 17.00 -15.41
CA GLY A 119 -5.32 17.49 -15.58
C GLY A 119 -6.04 17.84 -14.28
N GLY A 120 -5.43 17.58 -13.12
CA GLY A 120 -5.87 18.07 -11.82
C GLY A 120 -5.35 19.49 -11.50
N SER A 121 -6.00 20.14 -10.55
CA SER A 121 -5.69 21.51 -10.11
C SER A 121 -5.95 21.68 -8.60
N ALA A 122 -5.54 20.69 -7.80
CA ALA A 122 -5.80 20.68 -6.37
C ALA A 122 -5.15 21.87 -5.65
N SER A 123 -5.85 22.41 -4.65
CA SER A 123 -5.24 23.38 -3.72
C SER A 123 -4.26 22.68 -2.77
N VAL A 124 -3.15 23.33 -2.44
CA VAL A 124 -2.15 22.81 -1.48
C VAL A 124 -2.23 23.61 -0.18
N GLU A 125 -2.57 22.95 0.93
CA GLU A 125 -2.70 23.55 2.26
C GLU A 125 -1.71 22.91 3.23
N LYS A 126 -1.01 23.72 4.02
CA LYS A 126 -0.13 23.22 5.09
C LYS A 126 -0.95 22.86 6.32
N LEU A 127 -0.59 21.75 6.97
CA LEU A 127 -1.09 21.37 8.28
C LEU A 127 -0.02 21.59 9.33
N THR A 128 -0.44 22.04 10.50
CA THR A 128 0.41 22.07 11.69
C THR A 128 0.46 20.65 12.28
N PRO A 129 1.65 20.05 12.39
CA PRO A 129 1.83 18.76 13.07
C PRO A 129 1.36 18.83 14.53
N PRO A 130 0.69 17.79 15.07
CA PRO A 130 0.51 17.67 16.51
C PRO A 130 1.86 17.46 17.22
N PRO A 131 1.91 17.61 18.55
CA PRO A 131 3.08 17.27 19.34
C PRO A 131 3.53 15.81 19.11
N PRO A 132 4.84 15.53 19.05
CA PRO A 132 5.37 14.17 18.93
C PRO A 132 4.87 13.24 20.05
N VAL A 133 4.60 11.99 19.70
CA VAL A 133 4.20 10.97 20.68
C VAL A 133 5.42 10.35 21.37
N GLY A 134 6.46 10.03 20.61
CA GLY A 134 7.78 9.65 21.15
C GLY A 134 7.86 8.27 21.80
N ILE A 135 6.96 7.34 21.46
CA ILE A 135 6.93 5.97 22.02
C ILE A 135 7.52 4.90 21.10
N SER A 136 7.91 5.30 19.89
CA SER A 136 8.53 4.45 18.88
C SER A 136 9.54 5.27 18.10
N GLU A 137 10.64 4.65 17.68
CA GLU A 137 11.69 5.31 16.92
C GLU A 137 12.06 4.51 15.67
N TRP A 138 12.40 5.24 14.60
CA TRP A 138 12.95 4.66 13.39
C TRP A 138 14.48 4.72 13.44
N ILE A 139 15.13 3.56 13.38
CA ILE A 139 16.60 3.43 13.45
C ILE A 139 17.21 3.38 12.05
N GLU A 140 16.88 2.34 11.27
CA GLU A 140 17.47 2.10 9.95
C GLU A 140 16.51 1.37 8.99
N GLN A 141 16.84 1.41 7.70
CA GLN A 141 16.22 0.56 6.68
C GLN A 141 17.26 0.05 5.69
N LYS A 142 17.10 -1.21 5.27
CA LYS A 142 17.88 -1.82 4.19
C LYS A 142 16.93 -2.17 3.05
N LEU A 143 17.03 -1.45 1.95
CA LEU A 143 16.19 -1.66 0.77
C LEU A 143 16.90 -2.57 -0.23
N THR A 144 16.16 -3.53 -0.80
CA THR A 144 16.61 -4.31 -1.95
C THR A 144 16.74 -3.39 -3.16
N LYS A 145 17.96 -3.18 -3.64
CA LYS A 145 18.20 -2.44 -4.90
C LYS A 145 17.97 -3.38 -6.07
N SER A 146 17.12 -2.97 -7.00
CA SER A 146 16.85 -3.69 -8.24
C SER A 146 16.62 -2.69 -9.36
N ASP A 147 17.27 -2.91 -10.50
CA ASP A 147 17.04 -2.13 -11.73
C ASP A 147 15.78 -2.63 -12.49
N ARG A 148 15.19 -3.73 -12.03
CA ARG A 148 13.98 -4.32 -12.63
C ARG A 148 12.71 -3.61 -12.16
N PRO A 149 11.63 -3.67 -12.97
CA PRO A 149 10.32 -3.15 -12.56
C PRO A 149 9.88 -3.67 -11.19
N GLU A 150 9.16 -2.84 -10.45
CA GLU A 150 8.62 -3.23 -9.15
C GLU A 150 7.52 -4.30 -9.32
N LEU A 151 7.59 -5.36 -8.51
CA LEU A 151 6.81 -6.58 -8.69
C LEU A 151 5.28 -6.37 -8.71
N THR A 152 4.74 -5.43 -7.92
CA THR A 152 3.30 -5.12 -7.85
C THR A 152 2.79 -4.26 -9.02
N SER A 153 3.69 -3.66 -9.80
CA SER A 153 3.36 -2.79 -10.94
C SER A 153 3.83 -3.33 -12.29
N ALA A 154 4.53 -4.47 -12.30
CA ALA A 154 5.07 -5.06 -13.50
C ALA A 154 3.97 -5.68 -14.37
N LYS A 155 4.03 -5.41 -15.68
CA LYS A 155 3.14 -6.02 -16.70
C LYS A 155 3.44 -7.49 -16.99
N VAL A 156 4.65 -7.93 -16.67
CA VAL A 156 5.08 -9.31 -16.84
C VAL A 156 5.85 -9.70 -15.59
N VAL A 157 5.55 -10.89 -15.07
CA VAL A 157 6.25 -11.46 -13.91
C VAL A 157 6.77 -12.84 -14.26
N VAL A 158 8.06 -13.05 -14.08
CA VAL A 158 8.71 -14.36 -14.16
C VAL A 158 8.95 -14.85 -12.73
N SER A 159 8.35 -15.98 -12.34
CA SER A 159 8.44 -16.46 -10.95
C SER A 159 9.17 -17.78 -10.79
N GLY A 160 10.01 -17.86 -9.77
CA GLY A 160 10.78 -19.04 -9.39
C GLY A 160 10.31 -19.72 -8.11
N GLY A 161 10.54 -21.02 -8.00
CA GLY A 161 10.23 -21.79 -6.81
C GLY A 161 11.35 -22.74 -6.40
N ARG A 162 11.04 -23.64 -5.46
CA ARG A 162 11.97 -24.69 -4.98
C ARG A 162 12.56 -25.54 -6.12
N GLY A 163 11.84 -25.64 -7.23
CA GLY A 163 12.28 -26.35 -8.44
C GLY A 163 13.60 -25.84 -9.03
N LEU A 164 14.00 -24.59 -8.76
CA LEU A 164 15.27 -24.02 -9.23
C LEU A 164 16.50 -24.61 -8.52
N LYS A 165 16.32 -25.32 -7.40
CA LYS A 165 17.35 -26.03 -6.62
C LYS A 165 18.43 -25.17 -5.95
N SER A 166 18.77 -23.99 -6.48
CA SER A 166 19.73 -23.05 -5.88
C SER A 166 19.38 -21.60 -6.22
N GLY A 167 19.94 -20.66 -5.45
CA GLY A 167 19.87 -19.22 -5.76
C GLY A 167 20.66 -18.84 -7.03
N GLU A 168 21.72 -19.58 -7.37
CA GLU A 168 22.48 -19.35 -8.61
C GLU A 168 21.61 -19.55 -9.85
N ASN A 169 20.73 -20.56 -9.83
CA ASN A 169 19.83 -20.85 -10.94
C ASN A 169 18.73 -19.80 -11.13
N PHE A 170 18.50 -18.88 -10.17
CA PHE A 170 17.63 -17.72 -10.40
C PHE A 170 18.17 -16.80 -11.50
N LYS A 171 19.47 -16.89 -11.84
CA LYS A 171 20.04 -16.21 -13.01
C LYS A 171 19.25 -16.51 -14.30
N LEU A 172 18.76 -17.73 -14.46
CA LEU A 172 17.95 -18.11 -15.63
C LEU A 172 16.66 -17.28 -15.72
N LEU A 173 16.03 -16.98 -14.58
CA LEU A 173 14.82 -16.16 -14.53
C LEU A 173 15.15 -14.68 -14.74
N TYR A 174 16.29 -14.21 -14.22
CA TYR A 174 16.76 -12.85 -14.47
C TYR A 174 17.02 -12.64 -15.96
N ASP A 175 17.73 -13.55 -16.63
CA ASP A 175 18.01 -13.46 -18.06
C ASP A 175 16.72 -13.44 -18.90
N LEU A 176 15.73 -14.27 -18.56
CA LEU A 176 14.43 -14.26 -19.22
C LEU A 176 13.65 -12.97 -18.93
N ALA A 177 13.64 -12.51 -17.68
CA ALA A 177 12.95 -11.30 -17.30
C ALA A 177 13.50 -10.07 -18.02
N ASP A 178 14.81 -10.02 -18.24
CA ASP A 178 15.46 -8.92 -18.96
C ASP A 178 14.99 -8.86 -20.43
N GLN A 179 14.77 -10.00 -21.09
CA GLN A 179 14.20 -10.03 -22.46
C GLN A 179 12.74 -9.57 -22.51
N LEU A 180 11.99 -9.83 -21.44
CA LEU A 180 10.56 -9.50 -21.34
C LEU A 180 10.30 -8.14 -20.70
N HIS A 181 11.33 -7.45 -20.22
CA HIS A 181 11.20 -6.28 -19.35
C HIS A 181 10.27 -6.57 -18.14
N ALA A 182 10.42 -7.76 -17.56
CA ALA A 182 9.57 -8.29 -16.51
C ALA A 182 10.17 -8.07 -15.11
N ALA A 183 9.31 -8.12 -14.09
CA ALA A 183 9.77 -8.31 -12.71
C ALA A 183 10.02 -9.80 -12.43
N VAL A 184 10.82 -10.07 -11.39
CA VAL A 184 11.04 -11.44 -10.91
C VAL A 184 10.39 -11.64 -9.54
N GLY A 185 9.57 -12.68 -9.45
CA GLY A 185 8.89 -13.09 -8.22
C GLY A 185 9.35 -14.46 -7.74
N ALA A 186 8.88 -14.85 -6.56
CA ALA A 186 9.22 -16.15 -5.98
C ALA A 186 8.13 -16.74 -5.08
N SER A 187 8.12 -18.07 -4.99
CA SER A 187 7.32 -18.78 -3.97
C SER A 187 7.96 -18.66 -2.57
N ARG A 188 7.15 -18.81 -1.52
CA ARG A 188 7.64 -18.94 -0.13
C ARG A 188 8.76 -19.97 0.01
N ALA A 189 8.62 -21.11 -0.67
CA ALA A 189 9.61 -22.18 -0.59
C ALA A 189 11.00 -21.81 -1.15
N ALA A 190 11.09 -20.84 -2.07
CA ALA A 190 12.37 -20.34 -2.57
C ALA A 190 12.99 -19.33 -1.58
N VAL A 191 12.15 -18.51 -0.93
CA VAL A 191 12.58 -17.60 0.13
C VAL A 191 13.10 -18.37 1.34
N ASP A 192 12.34 -19.36 1.81
CA ASP A 192 12.71 -20.21 2.96
C ASP A 192 14.01 -20.99 2.70
N ALA A 193 14.32 -21.29 1.43
CA ALA A 193 15.56 -21.96 1.01
C ALA A 193 16.74 -20.99 0.80
N GLY A 194 16.54 -19.68 1.02
CA GLY A 194 17.58 -18.66 0.86
C GLY A 194 17.93 -18.32 -0.58
N PHE A 195 17.10 -18.68 -1.57
CA PHE A 195 17.40 -18.43 -2.98
C PHE A 195 17.25 -16.94 -3.35
N VAL A 196 16.29 -16.27 -2.72
CA VAL A 196 15.91 -14.87 -2.97
C VAL A 196 15.35 -14.24 -1.69
N PRO A 197 15.38 -12.90 -1.56
CA PRO A 197 14.83 -12.21 -0.40
C PRO A 197 13.29 -12.26 -0.34
N ASN A 198 12.74 -12.03 0.85
CA ASN A 198 11.30 -12.13 1.11
C ASN A 198 10.45 -11.11 0.34
N ASP A 199 11.01 -9.95 -0.04
CA ASP A 199 10.29 -8.94 -0.80
C ASP A 199 9.98 -9.36 -2.24
N MET A 200 10.59 -10.44 -2.74
CA MET A 200 10.23 -11.08 -4.01
C MET A 200 9.09 -12.10 -3.86
N GLN A 201 8.63 -12.40 -2.65
CA GLN A 201 7.61 -13.41 -2.43
C GLN A 201 6.26 -12.98 -3.01
N VAL A 202 5.67 -13.82 -3.86
CA VAL A 202 4.30 -13.69 -4.35
C VAL A 202 3.38 -14.63 -3.58
N GLY A 203 2.20 -14.15 -3.23
CA GLY A 203 1.14 -14.94 -2.59
C GLY A 203 0.57 -14.27 -1.33
N GLN A 204 -0.23 -15.04 -0.57
CA GLN A 204 -1.02 -14.51 0.56
C GLN A 204 -0.19 -13.75 1.61
N THR A 205 1.00 -14.24 1.94
CA THR A 205 1.89 -13.61 2.93
C THR A 205 2.97 -12.73 2.28
N GLY A 206 2.90 -12.51 0.97
CA GLY A 206 3.83 -11.71 0.20
C GLY A 206 3.10 -10.60 -0.57
N LYS A 207 3.57 -10.34 -1.78
CA LYS A 207 2.97 -9.38 -2.70
C LYS A 207 1.84 -10.04 -3.50
N ILE A 208 0.78 -9.28 -3.71
CA ILE A 208 -0.30 -9.61 -4.65
C ILE A 208 0.05 -8.93 -5.97
N VAL A 209 0.03 -9.70 -7.06
CA VAL A 209 0.33 -9.24 -8.42
C VAL A 209 -0.82 -9.64 -9.35
N ALA A 210 -1.06 -8.84 -10.37
CA ALA A 210 -2.01 -9.11 -11.45
C ALA A 210 -1.43 -8.61 -12.79
N PRO A 211 -0.28 -9.18 -13.23
CA PRO A 211 0.36 -8.80 -14.49
C PRO A 211 -0.51 -9.13 -15.71
#